data_AF-A0A7X8VN78-F1
#
_entry.id   AF-A0A7X8VN78-F1
#
_cell.length_a   1.000
_cell.length_b   1.000
_cell.length_c   1.000
_cell.angle_alpha   90.00
_cell.angle_beta   90.00
_cell.angle_gamma   90.00
#
_symmetry.space_group_name_H-M   'P 1'
#
loop_
_entity.id
_entity.type
_entity.pdbx_description
1 polymer ?
#
loop_
_entity_poly.entity_id
_entity_poly.type
_entity_poly.pdbx_seq_one_letter_code
_entity_poly.pdbx_strand_id
1 'polypeptide(L)'
;STRNIPYDNLRAQMYDIAGIRIMCQFVDDINVITDHIRSRDDMRVIEERDYIENTKESGYRSYHIIIEYPVESVNGKINILAEIQIRTLAMNFWATIEHTLNYKYSGEYPPEIKDRLQNAAEAAYLLDKEMSEIREEVQEAQKYFSKKRNI
;
A
#
# COMPACT_ATOMS: atom_id res chain seq x y z
N SER A 1 18.21 -20.53 6.73
CA SER A 1 17.66 -21.75 7.38
C SER A 1 16.43 -22.18 6.60
N THR A 2 16.54 -23.24 5.81
CA THR A 2 15.53 -23.70 4.85
C THR A 2 14.41 -24.39 5.64
N ARG A 3 13.25 -23.73 5.78
CA ARG A 3 12.09 -24.32 6.48
C ARG A 3 11.45 -25.38 5.59
N ASN A 4 11.64 -26.65 5.95
CA ASN A 4 11.00 -27.79 5.32
C ASN A 4 9.55 -27.88 5.83
N ILE A 5 8.63 -27.14 5.19
CA ILE A 5 7.21 -27.14 5.54
C ILE A 5 6.50 -28.17 4.65
N PRO A 6 5.79 -29.17 5.21
CA PRO A 6 4.98 -30.12 4.45
C PRO A 6 3.97 -29.38 3.57
N TYR A 7 3.85 -29.77 2.29
CA TYR A 7 3.02 -29.11 1.26
C TYR A 7 1.56 -28.88 1.71
N ASP A 8 1.01 -29.75 2.55
CA ASP A 8 -0.38 -29.66 3.02
C ASP A 8 -0.61 -28.53 4.04
N ASN A 9 0.42 -28.13 4.79
CA ASN A 9 0.35 -26.99 5.74
C ASN A 9 0.79 -25.65 5.12
N LEU A 10 1.31 -25.67 3.90
CA LEU A 10 1.76 -24.48 3.19
C LEU A 10 0.57 -23.58 2.80
N ARG A 11 -0.60 -24.16 2.50
CA ARG A 11 -1.80 -23.41 2.11
C ARG A 11 -2.45 -22.64 3.27
N ALA A 12 -2.35 -23.15 4.49
CA ALA A 12 -3.05 -22.58 5.65
C ALA A 12 -2.23 -21.53 6.42
N GLN A 13 -0.90 -21.50 6.25
CA GLN A 13 0.00 -20.61 7.01
C GLN A 13 0.68 -19.54 6.17
N MET A 14 0.53 -19.58 4.85
CA MET A 14 1.17 -18.64 3.95
C MET A 14 0.14 -17.59 3.51
N TYR A 15 -0.01 -16.55 4.33
CA TYR A 15 -0.73 -15.31 4.03
C TYR A 15 -0.18 -14.57 2.77
N ASP A 16 0.85 -15.12 2.14
CA ASP A 16 1.69 -14.50 1.11
C ASP A 16 1.62 -15.22 -0.27
N ILE A 17 0.55 -15.98 -0.55
CA ILE A 17 0.41 -16.67 -1.85
C ILE A 17 0.14 -15.68 -3.00
N ALA A 18 -0.56 -14.58 -2.73
CA ALA A 18 -0.90 -13.56 -3.73
C ALA A 18 -0.73 -12.15 -3.14
N GLY A 19 0.14 -11.35 -3.76
CA GLY A 19 0.35 -9.94 -3.41
C GLY A 19 0.00 -9.05 -4.59
N ILE A 20 -0.88 -8.07 -4.36
CA ILE A 20 -1.28 -7.05 -5.34
C ILE A 20 -0.77 -5.71 -4.83
N ARG A 21 -0.15 -4.92 -5.72
CA ARG A 21 0.22 -3.54 -5.43
C ARG A 21 -0.54 -2.58 -6.32
N ILE A 22 -1.29 -1.69 -5.69
CA ILE A 22 -2.01 -0.61 -6.35
C ILE A 22 -1.25 0.69 -6.08
N MET A 23 -0.86 1.35 -7.17
CA MET A 23 -0.14 2.63 -7.13
C MET A 23 -1.12 3.76 -7.41
N CYS A 24 -1.21 4.72 -6.50
CA CYS A 24 -2.01 5.94 -6.67
C CYS A 24 -1.11 7.18 -6.74
N GLN A 25 -1.68 8.29 -7.20
CA GLN A 25 -0.96 9.56 -7.30
C GLN A 25 -1.00 10.31 -5.97
N PHE A 26 -2.13 10.29 -5.27
CA PHE A 26 -2.35 11.03 -4.04
C PHE A 26 -2.73 10.12 -2.89
N VAL A 27 -2.53 10.62 -1.66
CA VAL A 27 -2.91 9.91 -0.45
C VAL A 27 -4.44 9.75 -0.37
N ASP A 28 -5.21 10.77 -0.77
CA ASP A 28 -6.68 10.71 -0.74
C ASP A 28 -7.28 9.65 -1.66
N ASP A 29 -6.59 9.35 -2.77
CA ASP A 29 -7.04 8.31 -3.69
C ASP A 29 -7.00 6.92 -3.03
N ILE A 30 -6.22 6.75 -1.95
CA ILE A 30 -6.17 5.51 -1.18
C ILE A 30 -7.55 5.23 -0.59
N ASN A 31 -8.19 6.23 0.04
CA ASN A 31 -9.53 6.08 0.60
C ASN A 31 -10.57 5.72 -0.47
N VAL A 32 -10.47 6.33 -1.65
CA VAL A 32 -11.35 6.00 -2.78
C VAL A 32 -11.16 4.55 -3.22
N ILE A 33 -9.91 4.08 -3.31
CA ILE A 33 -9.59 2.70 -3.68
C ILE A 33 -10.06 1.71 -2.61
N THR A 34 -9.84 2.00 -1.32
CA THR A 34 -10.28 1.12 -0.23
C THR A 34 -11.80 1.00 -0.18
N ASP A 35 -12.53 2.09 -0.37
CA ASP A 35 -13.99 2.08 -0.46
C ASP A 35 -14.48 1.27 -1.67
N HIS A 36 -13.82 1.40 -2.81
CA HIS A 36 -14.12 0.56 -3.97
C HIS A 36 -13.88 -0.92 -3.66
N ILE A 37 -12.78 -1.29 -3.01
CA ILE A 37 -12.49 -2.68 -2.61
C ILE A 37 -13.58 -3.21 -1.66
N ARG A 38 -13.98 -2.43 -0.65
CA ARG A 38 -15.03 -2.79 0.30
C ARG A 38 -16.39 -2.99 -0.35
N SER A 39 -16.68 -2.25 -1.43
CA SER A 39 -17.95 -2.34 -2.16
C SER A 39 -18.08 -3.55 -3.09
N ARG A 40 -17.02 -4.35 -3.26
CA ARG A 40 -17.02 -5.50 -4.17
C ARG A 40 -17.65 -6.74 -3.53
N ASP A 41 -18.46 -7.45 -4.32
CA ASP A 41 -19.12 -8.69 -3.90
C ASP A 41 -18.33 -9.97 -4.24
N ASP A 42 -17.26 -9.85 -5.05
CA ASP A 42 -16.46 -10.99 -5.50
C ASP A 42 -15.32 -11.36 -4.54
N MET A 43 -15.14 -10.61 -3.46
CA MET A 43 -14.10 -10.83 -2.45
C MET A 43 -14.61 -10.46 -1.07
N ARG A 44 -13.96 -10.97 -0.02
CA ARG A 44 -14.25 -10.60 1.36
C ARG A 44 -13.04 -9.96 2.01
N VAL A 45 -13.16 -8.74 2.51
CA VAL A 45 -12.13 -8.10 3.34
C VAL A 45 -12.05 -8.82 4.68
N ILE A 46 -10.85 -9.26 5.05
CA ILE A 46 -10.56 -9.99 6.29
C ILE A 46 -9.90 -9.07 7.32
N GLU A 47 -8.95 -8.25 6.89
CA GLU A 47 -8.18 -7.37 7.75
C GLU A 47 -7.73 -6.12 6.97
N GLU A 48 -7.68 -4.97 7.64
CA GLU A 48 -7.11 -3.74 7.10
C GLU A 48 -6.07 -3.19 8.07
N ARG A 49 -4.94 -2.71 7.55
CA ARG A 49 -3.88 -2.06 8.33
C ARG A 49 -3.49 -0.75 7.68
N ASP A 50 -3.74 0.33 8.40
CA ASP A 50 -3.37 1.68 7.99
C ASP A 50 -2.01 2.08 8.60
N TYR A 51 -0.94 1.98 7.80
CA TYR A 51 0.38 2.50 8.17
C TYR A 51 0.64 3.91 7.64
N ILE A 52 -0.36 4.59 7.08
CA ILE A 52 -0.29 5.99 6.66
C ILE A 52 -0.55 6.87 7.87
N GLU A 53 -1.64 6.62 8.59
CA GLU A 53 -1.96 7.30 9.85
C GLU A 53 -1.11 6.75 11.01
N ASN A 54 -0.86 5.43 11.04
CA ASN A 54 -0.04 4.77 12.06
C ASN A 54 1.33 4.39 11.51
N THR A 55 2.12 5.41 11.15
CA THR A 55 3.48 5.25 10.61
C THR A 55 4.34 4.39 11.54
N LYS A 56 5.08 3.42 10.98
CA LYS A 56 6.09 2.70 11.77
C LYS A 56 7.23 3.62 12.16
N GLU A 57 7.94 3.28 13.23
CA GLU A 57 9.14 4.02 13.66
C GLU A 57 10.19 4.19 12.56
N SER A 58 10.25 3.29 11.57
CA SER A 58 11.16 3.40 10.43
C SER A 58 10.77 4.48 9.40
N GLY A 59 9.59 5.09 9.51
CA GLY A 59 9.02 5.98 8.49
C GLY A 59 8.20 5.27 7.41
N TYR A 60 8.01 3.94 7.53
CA TYR A 60 7.25 3.15 6.57
C TYR A 60 5.77 3.55 6.53
N ARG A 61 5.26 3.74 5.31
CA ARG A 61 3.88 4.12 4.99
C ARG A 61 3.31 3.26 3.87
N SER A 62 2.10 2.74 4.09
CA SER A 62 1.34 1.91 3.14
C SER A 62 -0.05 1.64 3.72
N TYR A 63 -1.04 1.40 2.86
CA TYR A 63 -2.31 0.80 3.30
C TYR A 63 -2.34 -0.66 2.90
N HIS A 64 -2.63 -1.57 3.83
CA HIS A 64 -2.68 -3.02 3.57
C HIS A 64 -4.10 -3.54 3.78
N ILE A 65 -4.60 -4.35 2.86
CA ILE A 65 -5.87 -5.05 2.97
C ILE A 65 -5.61 -6.54 2.72
N ILE A 66 -5.98 -7.37 3.68
CA ILE A 66 -6.02 -8.83 3.50
C ILE A 66 -7.43 -9.19 3.04
N ILE A 67 -7.53 -9.84 1.89
CA ILE A 67 -8.80 -10.31 1.33
C ILE A 67 -8.81 -11.84 1.23
N GLU A 68 -10.00 -12.41 1.32
CA GLU A 68 -10.29 -13.76 0.84
C GLU A 68 -10.91 -13.64 -0.55
N TYR A 69 -10.29 -14.29 -1.55
CA TYR A 69 -10.72 -14.26 -2.93
C TYR A 69 -11.00 -15.69 -3.44
N PRO A 70 -12.20 -15.97 -3.97
CA PRO A 70 -12.51 -17.25 -4.57
C PRO A 70 -11.91 -17.37 -5.99
N VAL A 71 -11.13 -18.43 -6.23
CA VAL A 71 -10.54 -18.76 -7.53
C VAL A 71 -11.09 -20.09 -8.04
N GLU A 72 -11.47 -20.13 -9.32
CA GLU A 72 -11.85 -21.37 -9.99
C GLU A 72 -10.61 -22.18 -10.38
N SER A 73 -10.56 -23.45 -9.99
CA SER A 73 -9.49 -24.39 -10.32
C SER A 73 -10.07 -25.65 -11.00
N VAL A 74 -9.20 -26.45 -11.62
CA VAL A 74 -9.57 -27.74 -12.23
C VAL A 74 -10.20 -28.72 -11.23
N ASN A 75 -9.91 -28.55 -9.94
CA ASN A 75 -10.46 -29.35 -8.85
C ASN A 75 -11.67 -28.69 -8.15
N GLY A 76 -12.21 -27.61 -8.73
CA GLY A 76 -13.30 -26.81 -8.16
C GLY A 76 -12.83 -25.49 -7.57
N LYS A 77 -13.78 -24.76 -6.99
CA LYS A 77 -13.58 -23.44 -6.39
C LYS A 77 -12.75 -23.54 -5.11
N ILE A 78 -11.67 -22.75 -5.03
CA ILE A 78 -10.81 -22.63 -3.86
C ILE A 78 -10.77 -21.19 -3.38
N ASN A 79 -10.85 -20.96 -2.07
CA ASN A 79 -10.61 -19.65 -1.50
C ASN A 79 -9.13 -19.48 -1.21
N ILE A 80 -8.57 -18.34 -1.62
CA ILE A 80 -7.20 -17.96 -1.30
C ILE A 80 -7.17 -16.67 -0.51
N LEU A 81 -6.12 -16.47 0.28
CA LEU A 81 -5.82 -15.18 0.88
C LEU A 81 -4.91 -14.39 -0.08
N ALA A 82 -5.21 -13.11 -0.23
CA ALA A 82 -4.36 -12.18 -0.97
C ALA A 82 -4.17 -10.89 -0.16
N GLU A 83 -2.99 -10.31 -0.26
CA GLU A 83 -2.68 -8.99 0.30
C GLU A 83 -2.72 -7.94 -0.80
N ILE A 84 -3.49 -6.87 -0.59
CA ILE A 84 -3.50 -5.67 -1.42
C ILE A 84 -2.77 -4.57 -0.67
N GLN A 85 -1.66 -4.10 -1.25
CA GLN A 85 -0.92 -2.94 -0.77
C GLN A 85 -1.23 -1.73 -1.65
N ILE A 86 -1.71 -0.65 -1.05
CA ILE A 86 -2.01 0.61 -1.75
C ILE A 86 -0.98 1.65 -1.31
N ARG A 87 -0.33 2.30 -2.27
CA ARG A 87 0.75 3.27 -2.04
C ARG A 87 0.76 4.40 -3.06
N THR A 88 1.20 5.58 -2.62
CA THR A 88 1.66 6.62 -3.54
C THR A 88 2.99 6.23 -4.19
N LEU A 89 3.34 6.89 -5.30
CA LEU A 89 4.65 6.72 -5.95
C LEU A 89 5.81 6.94 -4.98
N ALA A 90 5.73 7.97 -4.13
CA ALA A 90 6.78 8.30 -3.17
C ALA A 90 6.92 7.23 -2.08
N MET A 91 5.80 6.75 -1.51
CA MET A 91 5.79 5.64 -0.55
C MET A 91 6.40 4.37 -1.14
N ASN A 92 6.03 4.00 -2.37
CA ASN A 92 6.57 2.79 -3.01
C ASN A 92 8.06 2.92 -3.32
N PHE A 93 8.50 4.10 -3.77
CA PHE A 93 9.93 4.36 -4.00
C PHE A 93 10.72 4.17 -2.71
N TRP A 94 10.32 4.84 -1.63
CA TRP A 94 10.98 4.72 -0.34
C TRP A 94 10.99 3.29 0.19
N ALA A 95 9.82 2.62 0.22
CA ALA A 95 9.67 1.27 0.75
C ALA A 95 10.48 0.22 -0.04
N THR A 96 10.65 0.42 -1.35
CA THR A 96 11.47 -0.48 -2.18
C THR A 96 12.96 -0.36 -1.83
N ILE A 97 13.44 0.87 -1.57
CA ILE A 97 14.82 1.10 -1.15
C ILE A 97 15.06 0.55 0.24
N GLU A 98 14.19 0.86 1.20
CA GLU A 98 14.28 0.35 2.58
C GLU A 98 14.33 -1.17 2.59
N HIS A 99 13.41 -1.84 1.89
CA HIS A 99 13.38 -3.29 1.81
C HIS A 99 14.67 -3.88 1.21
N THR A 100 15.19 -3.25 0.14
CA THR A 100 16.44 -3.68 -0.51
C THR A 100 17.64 -3.57 0.43
N LEU A 101 17.73 -2.48 1.19
CA LEU A 101 18.78 -2.29 2.18
C LEU A 101 18.62 -3.24 3.36
N ASN A 102 17.42 -3.35 3.92
CA ASN A 102 17.09 -4.24 5.02
C ASN A 102 17.45 -5.69 4.68
N TYR A 103 17.13 -6.16 3.46
CA TYR A 103 17.53 -7.47 2.97
C TYR A 103 19.06 -7.63 2.88
N LYS A 104 19.76 -6.65 2.29
CA LYS A 104 21.23 -6.71 2.11
C LYS A 104 21.99 -6.72 3.45
N TYR A 105 21.49 -6.01 4.44
CA TYR A 105 22.12 -5.85 5.75
C TYR A 105 21.49 -6.74 6.84
N SER A 106 20.56 -7.64 6.48
CA SER A 106 19.84 -8.50 7.42
C SER A 106 19.20 -7.73 8.60
N GLY A 107 18.74 -6.51 8.35
CA GLY A 107 18.17 -5.62 9.38
C GLY A 107 19.18 -4.83 10.22
N GLU A 108 20.48 -5.06 10.08
CA GLU A 108 21.53 -4.41 10.86
C GLU A 108 22.41 -3.51 9.98
N TYR A 109 21.83 -2.42 9.45
CA TYR A 109 22.59 -1.38 8.73
C TYR A 109 22.98 -0.22 9.67
N PRO A 110 24.06 0.53 9.34
CA PRO A 110 24.59 1.57 10.22
C PRO A 110 23.54 2.61 10.62
N PRO A 111 23.60 3.16 11.86
CA PRO A 111 22.65 4.17 12.35
C PRO A 111 22.50 5.37 11.41
N GLU A 112 23.59 5.83 10.79
CA GLU A 112 23.57 6.93 9.83
C GLU A 112 22.67 6.63 8.60
N ILE A 113 22.64 5.38 8.13
CA ILE A 113 21.76 4.97 7.04
C ILE A 113 20.30 4.95 7.50
N LYS A 114 20.03 4.55 8.75
CA LYS A 114 18.70 4.61 9.35
C LYS A 114 18.19 6.05 9.42
N ASP A 115 19.00 6.97 9.90
CA ASP A 115 18.62 8.39 9.99
C ASP A 115 18.36 8.97 8.60
N ARG A 116 19.18 8.62 7.60
CA ARG A 116 18.96 9.05 6.21
C ARG A 116 17.69 8.47 5.60
N LEU A 117 17.37 7.21 5.87
CA LEU A 117 16.11 6.59 5.43
C LEU A 117 14.92 7.26 6.11
N GLN A 118 14.99 7.54 7.41
CA GLN A 118 13.96 8.27 8.15
C GLN A 118 13.69 9.64 7.52
N ASN A 119 14.76 10.41 7.26
CA ASN A 119 14.66 11.73 6.65
C ASN A 119 14.08 11.66 5.23
N ALA A 120 14.44 10.64 4.45
CA ALA A 120 13.88 10.42 3.13
C ALA A 120 12.39 10.03 3.18
N ALA A 121 11.96 9.29 4.20
CA ALA A 121 10.55 8.95 4.42
C ALA A 121 9.72 10.21 4.67
N GLU A 122 10.26 11.10 5.49
CA GLU A 122 9.61 12.37 5.82
C GLU A 122 9.56 13.30 4.61
N ALA A 123 10.65 13.41 3.85
CA ALA A 123 10.66 14.19 2.61
C ALA A 123 9.66 13.67 1.57
N ALA A 124 9.53 12.35 1.43
CA ALA A 124 8.55 11.72 0.56
C ALA A 124 7.11 12.04 0.99
N TYR A 125 6.85 12.04 2.29
CA TYR A 125 5.55 12.43 2.83
C TYR A 125 5.21 13.90 2.58
N LEU A 126 6.15 14.80 2.87
CA LEU A 126 5.94 16.23 2.65
C LEU A 126 5.66 16.53 1.17
N LEU A 127 6.36 15.83 0.26
CA LEU A 127 6.09 15.92 -1.17
C LEU A 127 4.66 15.48 -1.53
N ASP A 128 4.23 14.31 -1.03
CA ASP A 128 2.86 13.82 -1.29
C ASP A 128 1.80 14.76 -0.72
N LYS A 129 2.06 15.34 0.45
CA LYS A 129 1.17 16.32 1.09
C LYS A 129 1.04 17.60 0.24
N GLU A 130 2.16 18.20 -0.13
CA GLU A 130 2.20 19.40 -0.97
C GLU A 130 1.46 19.18 -2.30
N MET A 131 1.69 18.04 -2.94
CA MET A 131 1.03 17.71 -4.21
C MET A 131 -0.48 17.53 -4.06
N SER A 132 -0.93 17.05 -2.90
CA SER A 132 -2.36 16.90 -2.60
C SER A 132 -3.02 18.28 -2.39
N GLU A 133 -2.37 19.19 -1.66
CA GLU A 133 -2.84 20.58 -1.48
C GLU A 133 -2.94 21.31 -2.83
N ILE A 134 -1.92 21.22 -3.69
CA ILE A 134 -1.95 21.81 -5.05
C ILE A 134 -3.13 21.26 -5.87
N ARG A 135 -3.43 19.97 -5.76
CA ARG A 135 -4.55 19.35 -6.49
C ARG A 135 -5.88 19.95 -6.06
N GLU A 136 -6.11 20.11 -4.75
CA GLU A 136 -7.34 20.69 -4.23
C GLU A 136 -7.55 22.11 -4.76
N GLU A 137 -6.52 22.96 -4.69
CA GLU A 137 -6.57 24.33 -5.21
C GLU A 137 -6.90 24.37 -6.71
N VAL A 138 -6.27 23.50 -7.51
CA VAL A 138 -6.53 23.42 -8.96
C VAL A 138 -7.97 22.97 -9.24
N GLN A 139 -8.49 21.98 -8.49
CA GLN A 139 -9.86 21.51 -8.65
C GLN A 139 -10.90 22.58 -8.26
N GLU A 140 -10.67 23.33 -7.18
CA GLU A 140 -11.52 24.45 -6.79
C GLU A 140 -11.53 25.56 -7.83
N ALA A 141 -10.36 25.95 -8.34
CA ALA A 141 -10.24 26.94 -9.40
C ALA A 141 -11.00 26.51 -10.66
N GLN A 142 -10.86 25.26 -11.11
CA GLN A 142 -11.59 24.72 -12.26
C GLN A 142 -13.13 24.73 -12.05
N LYS A 143 -13.61 24.38 -10.85
CA LYS A 143 -15.04 24.48 -10.50
C LYS A 143 -15.54 25.93 -10.52
N TYR A 144 -14.75 26.87 -10.03
CA TYR A 144 -15.09 28.30 -10.07
C TYR A 144 -15.19 28.82 -11.51
N PHE A 145 -14.21 28.52 -12.37
CA PHE A 145 -14.22 28.97 -13.77
C PHE A 145 -15.32 28.32 -14.62
N SER A 146 -15.63 27.04 -14.38
CA SER A 146 -16.74 26.35 -15.08
C SER A 146 -18.11 26.91 -14.69
N LYS A 147 -18.31 27.23 -13.40
CA LYS A 147 -19.55 27.86 -12.91
C LYS A 147 -19.75 29.28 -13.48
N LYS A 148 -18.68 30.06 -13.63
CA LYS A 148 -18.71 31.41 -14.22
C LYS A 148 -18.95 31.42 -15.74
N ARG A 149 -18.59 30.35 -16.46
CA ARG A 149 -18.85 30.20 -17.91
C ARG A 149 -20.29 29.79 -18.24
N ASN A 150 -21.03 29.29 -17.25
CA ASN A 150 -22.42 28.84 -17.40
C ASN A 150 -23.44 29.86 -16.86
N ILE A 151 -23.00 31.11 -16.63
CA ILE A 151 -23.82 32.30 -16.34
C ILE A 151 -23.50 33.33 -17.43
#